data_AF-R7ZEZ6-F1
#
_entry.id   AF-R7ZEZ6-F1
#
_cell.length_a   1.000
_cell.length_b   1.000
_cell.length_c   1.000
_cell.angle_alpha   90.00
_cell.angle_beta   90.00
_cell.angle_gamma   90.00
#
_symmetry.space_group_name_H-M   'P 1'
#
loop_
_entity.id
_entity.type
_entity.pdbx_description
1 polymer ?
#
loop_
_entity_poly.entity_id
_entity_poly.type
_entity_poly.pdbx_seq_one_letter_code
_entity_poly.pdbx_strand_id
1 'polypeptide(L)' 'MFVNFLLKQFLKVEIEIKRRIMYKKAKDLGFTHPKVVDCSQELDVLLNRYLKQAS' A
#
# COMPACT_ATOMS: atom_id res chain seq x y z
N MET A 1 7.84 3.51 -22.25
CA MET A 1 6.37 3.44 -22.44
C MET A 1 5.77 2.14 -21.85
N PHE A 2 6.24 0.95 -22.27
CA PHE A 2 5.71 -0.33 -21.76
C PHE A 2 6.17 -0.70 -20.34
N VAL A 3 7.46 -0.50 -20.02
CA VAL A 3 8.03 -0.80 -18.69
C VAL A 3 7.35 0.02 -17.59
N ASN A 4 7.11 1.32 -17.82
CA ASN A 4 6.41 2.18 -16.87
C ASN A 4 4.96 1.73 -16.60
N PHE A 5 4.29 1.20 -17.62
CA PHE A 5 2.95 0.65 -17.45
C PHE A 5 2.97 -0.61 -16.57
N LEU A 6 3.91 -1.53 -16.80
CA LEU A 6 4.07 -2.74 -15.98
C LEU A 6 4.43 -2.41 -14.53
N LEU A 7 5.36 -1.48 -14.31
CA LEU A 7 5.74 -1.01 -12.97
C LEU A 7 4.52 -0.42 -12.23
N LYS A 8 3.70 0.36 -12.93
CA LYS A 8 2.47 0.93 -12.37
C LYS A 8 1.43 -0.14 -12.00
N GLN A 9 1.27 -1.18 -12.83
CA GLN A 9 0.40 -2.31 -12.49
C GLN A 9 0.91 -3.11 -11.30
N PHE A 10 2.21 -3.38 -11.25
CA PHE A 10 2.83 -4.08 -10.12
C PHE A 10 2.62 -3.30 -8.82
N LEU A 11 2.86 -1.99 -8.84
CA LEU A 11 2.68 -1.14 -7.67
C LEU A 11 1.21 -1.08 -7.21
N LYS A 12 0.26 -1.10 -8.14
CA LYS A 12 -1.17 -1.20 -7.83
C LYS A 12 -1.52 -2.52 -7.12
N VAL A 13 -0.94 -3.63 -7.57
CA VAL A 13 -1.13 -4.94 -6.92
C VAL A 13 -0.53 -4.93 -5.50
N GLU A 14 0.66 -4.35 -5.33
CA GLU A 14 1.32 -4.25 -4.04
C GLU A 14 0.50 -3.43 -3.03
N ILE A 15 -0.05 -2.29 -3.47
CA ILE A 15 -0.97 -1.45 -2.68
C ILE A 15 -2.17 -2.26 -2.19
N GLU A 16 -2.81 -3.03 -3.07
CA GLU A 16 -4.00 -3.81 -2.70
C GLU A 16 -3.68 -4.97 -1.74
N ILE A 17 -2.54 -5.63 -1.92
CA ILE A 17 -2.06 -6.66 -0.98
C ILE A 17 -1.83 -6.01 0.40
N LYS A 18 -1.11 -4.88 0.44
CA LYS A 18 -0.78 -4.19 1.69
C LYS A 18 -2.04 -3.69 2.41
N ARG A 19 -3.00 -3.15 1.66
CA ARG A 19 -4.33 -2.73 2.16
C ARG A 19 -5.05 -3.90 2.84
N ARG A 20 -5.09 -5.08 2.22
CA ARG A 20 -5.71 -6.28 2.82
C ARG A 20 -5.01 -6.71 4.11
N ILE A 21 -3.68 -6.67 4.14
CA ILE A 21 -2.89 -7.00 5.35
C ILE A 21 -3.22 -6.02 6.48
N MET A 22 -3.24 -4.71 6.18
CA MET A 22 -3.57 -3.67 7.17
C MET A 22 -4.96 -3.90 7.78
N TYR A 23 -5.98 -4.14 6.95
CA TYR A 23 -7.34 -4.39 7.43
C TYR A 23 -7.45 -5.67 8.26
N LYS A 24 -6.74 -6.75 7.87
CA LYS A 24 -6.70 -7.97 8.67
C LYS A 24 -6.10 -7.69 10.05
N LYS A 25 -4.94 -7.01 10.11
CA LYS A 25 -4.33 -6.63 11.38
C LYS A 25 -5.21 -5.69 12.20
N ALA A 26 -5.91 -4.75 11.58
CA ALA A 26 -6.84 -3.84 12.25
C ALA A 26 -8.02 -4.58 12.86
N LYS A 27 -8.53 -5.61 12.18
CA LYS A 27 -9.59 -6.48 12.72
C LYS A 27 -9.10 -7.26 13.94
N ASP A 28 -7.86 -7.72 13.92
CA ASP A 28 -7.30 -8.58 14.99
C ASP A 28 -6.78 -7.76 16.19
N LEU A 29 -6.25 -6.55 15.96
CA LEU A 29 -5.49 -5.78 16.96
C LEU A 29 -6.07 -4.38 17.25
N GLY A 30 -6.99 -3.88 16.41
CA GLY A 30 -7.49 -2.51 16.44
C GLY A 30 -6.64 -1.54 15.59
N PHE A 31 -7.26 -0.44 15.14
CA PHE A 31 -6.63 0.51 14.20
C PHE A 31 -5.46 1.29 14.78
N THR A 32 -5.44 1.54 16.09
CA THR A 32 -4.39 2.29 16.78
C THR A 32 -3.22 1.43 17.22
N HIS A 33 -3.30 0.11 17.03
CA HIS A 33 -2.21 -0.78 17.40
C HIS A 33 -0.95 -0.45 16.58
N PRO A 34 0.26 -0.37 17.17
CA PRO A 34 1.48 0.05 16.47
C PRO A 34 1.71 -0.70 15.15
N LYS A 35 1.55 -2.03 15.14
CA LYS A 35 1.66 -2.86 13.93
C LYS A 35 0.68 -2.52 12.80
N VAL A 36 -0.45 -1.90 13.10
CA VAL A 36 -1.45 -1.44 12.11
C VAL A 36 -1.08 -0.03 11.63
N VAL A 37 -0.63 0.83 12.54
CA VAL A 37 -0.09 2.16 12.22
C VAL A 37 1.12 2.05 11.29
N ASP A 38 2.10 1.20 11.63
CA ASP A 38 3.26 0.94 10.77
C ASP A 38 2.82 0.45 9.39
N CYS A 39 1.83 -0.46 9.34
CA CYS A 39 1.31 -0.98 8.09
C CYS A 39 0.62 0.10 7.24
N SER A 40 -0.08 1.05 7.88
CA SER A 40 -0.67 2.21 7.20
C SER A 40 0.38 3.17 6.66
N GLN A 41 1.49 3.38 7.36
CA GLN A 41 2.60 4.21 6.90
C GLN A 41 3.30 3.58 5.68
N GLU A 42 3.52 2.26 5.70
CA GLU A 42 4.07 1.54 4.55
C GLU A 42 3.13 1.62 3.34
N LEU A 43 1.81 1.51 3.56
CA LEU A 43 0.80 1.68 2.50
C LEU A 43 0.84 3.10 1.92
N ASP A 44 1.00 4.11 2.76
CA ASP A 44 1.12 5.51 2.34
C ASP A 44 2.35 5.74 1.44
N VAL A 45 3.50 5.14 1.78
CA VAL A 45 4.70 5.19 0.93
C VAL A 45 4.43 4.60 -0.47
N LEU A 46 3.69 3.49 -0.55
CA LEU A 46 3.33 2.88 -1.84
C LEU A 46 2.37 3.76 -2.64
N LEU A 47 1.37 4.36 -1.99
CA LEU A 47 0.45 5.30 -2.62
C LEU A 47 1.18 6.53 -3.17
N ASN A 48 2.09 7.10 -2.38
CA ASN A 48 2.90 8.25 -2.79
C ASN A 48 3.80 7.92 -3.99
N ARG A 49 4.39 6.72 -4.03
CA ARG A 49 5.15 6.25 -5.21
C ARG A 49 4.26 6.13 -6.44
N TYR A 50 3.05 5.62 -6.28
CA TYR A 50 2.10 5.45 -7.40
C TYR A 50 1.63 6.79 -7.96
N LEU A 51 1.36 7.76 -7.08
CA LEU A 51 0.98 9.11 -7.48
C LEU A 51 2.11 9.83 -8.22
N LYS A 52 3.36 9.71 -7.75
CA LYS A 52 4.55 10.26 -8.45
C LYS A 52 4.80 9.64 -9.83
N GLN A 53 4.33 8.43 -10.07
CA GLN A 53 4.38 7.78 -11.39
C GLN A 53 3.17 8.11 -12.27
N ALA A 54 2.16 8.81 -11.74
CA ALA A 54 0.98 9.23 -12.46
C ALA A 54 1.04 10.69 -12.96
N SER A 55 1.91 11.50 -12.34
CA SER A 55 2.34 12.84 -12.81
C SER A 55 3.40 12.74 -13.90
#